data_AF-A0A6J6C0M9-F1
#
_entry.id   AF-A0A6J6C0M9-F1
#
_cell.length_a   1.000
_cell.length_b   1.000
_cell.length_c   1.000
_cell.angle_alpha   90.00
_cell.angle_beta   90.00
_cell.angle_gamma   90.00
#
_symmetry.space_group_name_H-M   'P 1'
#
loop_
_entity.id
_entity.type
_entity.pdbx_description
1 polymer ?
#
loop_
_entity_poly.entity_id
_entity_poly.type
_entity_poly.pdbx_seq_one_letter_code
_entity_poly.pdbx_strand_id
1 'polypeptide(L)'
;MNAAESQSELTSTIHLGVRGVSHNSPAKTLEDLLSSLDEKAREIVQEIAQSSGDKAMVVIARGPQKGSRFLITADGVSIGRSTESAIFLDDVTVSRSHAQIKREESGSFVLIDNSSLNGTYLNNISVEKNVLKSGDEIQIGKFHFVFIGSTK
;
A
#
# COMPACT_ATOMS: atom_id res chain seq x y z
N MET A 1 39.13 49.33 -18.65
CA MET A 1 37.66 49.36 -18.56
C MET A 1 37.22 47.92 -18.37
N ASN A 2 36.64 47.62 -17.20
CA ASN A 2 36.51 46.28 -16.62
C ASN A 2 35.39 45.44 -17.24
N ALA A 3 35.54 44.13 -17.02
CA ALA A 3 34.79 42.98 -17.51
C ALA A 3 33.28 42.94 -17.19
N ALA A 4 32.55 42.12 -17.95
CA ALA A 4 31.34 41.46 -17.50
C ALA A 4 31.21 40.09 -18.19
N GLU A 5 31.70 39.06 -17.48
CA GLU A 5 31.33 37.66 -17.64
C GLU A 5 29.84 37.49 -17.32
N SER A 6 29.10 36.69 -18.08
CA SER A 6 27.79 36.17 -17.67
C SER A 6 27.90 34.66 -17.53
N GLN A 7 28.34 34.26 -16.33
CA GLN A 7 28.40 32.88 -15.88
C GLN A 7 26.99 32.27 -15.74
N SER A 8 26.93 30.98 -16.01
CA SER A 8 25.84 30.04 -15.75
C SER A 8 25.48 29.96 -14.26
N GLU A 9 24.39 29.23 -13.97
CA GLU A 9 23.98 28.71 -12.66
C GLU A 9 23.08 29.64 -11.82
N LEU A 10 21.77 29.36 -11.81
CA LEU A 10 20.97 29.46 -10.58
C LEU A 10 20.06 28.23 -10.49
N THR A 11 20.70 27.12 -10.11
CA THR A 11 20.07 25.87 -9.72
C THR A 11 19.13 26.11 -8.52
N SER A 12 17.87 25.73 -8.70
CA SER A 12 16.78 25.87 -7.74
C SER A 12 17.12 25.34 -6.35
N THR A 13 17.04 26.19 -5.32
CA THR A 13 17.13 25.77 -3.92
C THR A 13 15.79 25.17 -3.50
N ILE A 14 15.68 23.84 -3.48
CA ILE A 14 14.56 23.13 -2.87
C ILE A 14 14.79 23.05 -1.36
N HIS A 15 13.94 23.73 -0.59
CA HIS A 15 13.87 23.54 0.86
C HIS A 15 13.23 22.18 1.17
N LEU A 16 14.06 21.19 1.49
CA LEU A 16 13.59 19.92 2.03
C LEU A 16 13.22 20.12 3.51
N GLY A 17 11.99 20.54 3.75
CA GLY A 17 11.36 20.42 5.06
C GLY A 17 11.36 18.95 5.45
N VAL A 18 12.16 18.60 6.46
CA VAL A 18 12.29 17.25 6.99
C VAL A 18 10.93 16.85 7.56
N ARG A 19 10.07 16.23 6.75
CA ARG A 19 8.85 15.58 7.21
C ARG A 19 9.29 14.47 8.15
N GLY A 20 8.94 14.62 9.43
CA GLY A 20 9.27 13.67 10.49
C GLY A 20 9.02 12.24 10.02
N VAL A 21 10.09 11.48 9.92
CA VAL A 21 10.04 10.03 9.80
C VAL A 21 9.37 9.50 11.06
N SER A 22 8.08 9.21 10.96
CA SER A 22 7.35 8.52 12.01
C SER A 22 7.95 7.13 12.14
N HIS A 23 8.85 6.97 13.11
CA HIS A 23 9.36 5.69 13.58
C HIS A 23 8.22 4.88 14.22
N ASN A 24 7.29 4.38 13.41
CA ASN A 24 6.45 3.27 13.79
C ASN A 24 6.90 2.07 12.96
N SER A 25 7.61 1.16 13.61
CA SER A 25 8.02 -0.10 13.02
C SER A 25 6.79 -0.83 12.45
N PRO A 26 6.87 -1.49 11.27
CA PRO A 26 5.75 -2.24 10.68
C PRO A 26 5.13 -3.22 11.68
N ALA A 27 5.96 -3.90 12.47
CA ALA A 27 5.56 -4.83 13.51
C ALA A 27 4.69 -4.18 14.61
N LYS A 28 5.10 -2.99 15.10
CA LYS A 28 4.33 -2.26 16.11
C LYS A 28 2.99 -1.75 15.56
N THR A 29 2.97 -1.40 14.27
CA THR A 29 1.74 -0.97 13.60
C THR A 29 0.77 -2.12 13.43
N LEU A 30 1.28 -3.33 13.15
CA LEU A 30 0.49 -4.55 13.12
C LEU A 30 -0.01 -4.92 14.54
N GLU A 31 0.81 -4.81 15.57
CA GLU A 31 0.41 -5.04 16.97
C GLU A 31 -0.65 -4.05 17.46
N ASP A 32 -0.48 -2.75 17.17
CA ASP A 32 -1.47 -1.70 17.47
C ASP A 32 -2.78 -1.95 16.70
N LEU A 33 -2.68 -2.43 15.46
CA LEU A 33 -3.83 -2.81 14.66
C LEU A 33 -4.53 -4.01 15.28
N LEU A 34 -3.82 -5.11 15.58
CA LEU A 34 -4.30 -6.35 16.19
C LEU A 34 -4.91 -6.16 17.59
N SER A 35 -4.39 -5.20 18.36
CA SER A 35 -4.91 -4.83 19.68
C SER A 35 -6.17 -3.98 19.61
N SER A 36 -6.35 -3.18 18.55
CA SER A 36 -7.59 -2.44 18.27
C SER A 36 -8.71 -3.26 17.61
N LEU A 37 -8.49 -4.57 17.40
CA LEU A 37 -9.47 -5.42 16.74
C LEU A 37 -10.49 -5.95 17.72
N ASP A 38 -11.75 -5.65 17.43
CA ASP A 38 -12.88 -6.32 18.04
C ASP A 38 -12.78 -7.85 17.86
N GLU A 39 -13.39 -8.59 18.77
CA GLU A 39 -13.40 -10.06 18.79
C GLU A 39 -13.78 -10.65 17.42
N LYS A 40 -14.79 -10.04 16.76
CA LYS A 40 -15.21 -10.37 15.39
C LYS A 40 -14.11 -10.18 14.33
N ALA A 41 -13.28 -9.15 14.45
CA ALA A 41 -12.20 -8.90 13.50
C ALA A 41 -11.05 -9.89 13.68
N ARG A 42 -10.83 -10.40 14.89
CA ARG A 42 -9.88 -11.49 15.16
C ARG A 42 -10.37 -12.82 14.59
N GLU A 43 -11.66 -13.12 14.75
CA GLU A 43 -12.29 -14.30 14.13
C GLU A 43 -12.13 -14.29 12.60
N ILE A 44 -12.41 -13.16 11.95
CA ILE A 44 -12.24 -13.02 10.49
C ILE A 44 -10.79 -13.24 10.06
N VAL A 45 -9.82 -12.69 10.79
CA VAL A 45 -8.39 -12.88 10.49
C VAL A 45 -7.99 -14.35 10.67
N GLN A 46 -8.48 -15.02 11.71
CA GLN A 46 -8.23 -16.45 11.92
C GLN A 46 -8.89 -17.31 10.83
N GLU A 47 -10.12 -16.99 10.42
CA GLU A 47 -10.82 -17.70 9.35
C GLU A 47 -10.07 -17.56 8.02
N ILE A 48 -9.56 -16.35 7.70
CA ILE A 48 -8.76 -16.10 6.50
C ILE A 48 -7.41 -16.85 6.58
N ALA A 49 -6.78 -16.85 7.74
CA ALA A 49 -5.51 -17.56 7.94
C ALA A 49 -5.66 -19.08 7.85
N GLN A 50 -6.83 -19.62 8.23
CA GLN A 50 -7.15 -21.06 8.15
C GLN A 50 -7.85 -21.45 6.84
N SER A 51 -8.19 -20.47 5.99
CA SER A 51 -8.83 -20.69 4.69
C SER A 51 -7.85 -21.39 3.75
N SER A 52 -8.37 -22.17 2.79
CA SER A 52 -7.55 -23.01 1.89
C SER A 52 -6.80 -22.22 0.80
N GLY A 53 -6.45 -20.95 1.03
CA GLY A 53 -5.82 -20.07 0.04
C GLY A 53 -6.81 -19.37 -0.89
N ASP A 54 -8.09 -19.28 -0.51
CA ASP A 54 -9.16 -18.67 -1.31
C ASP A 54 -9.58 -17.28 -0.83
N LYS A 55 -9.28 -16.94 0.43
CA LYS A 55 -9.60 -15.64 1.00
C LYS A 55 -8.32 -14.88 1.35
N ALA A 56 -8.36 -13.58 1.12
CA ALA A 56 -7.36 -12.63 1.61
C ALA A 56 -8.03 -11.30 1.94
N MET A 57 -7.33 -10.45 2.67
CA MET A 57 -7.79 -9.13 3.07
C MET A 57 -6.61 -8.17 3.11
N VAL A 58 -6.87 -6.90 2.84
CA VAL A 58 -5.95 -5.82 3.16
C VAL A 58 -6.55 -4.93 4.24
N VAL A 59 -5.69 -4.44 5.13
CA VAL A 59 -6.09 -3.54 6.21
C VAL A 59 -5.22 -2.28 6.15
N ILE A 60 -5.85 -1.10 6.22
CA ILE A 60 -5.11 0.16 6.25
C ILE A 60 -4.46 0.32 7.63
N ALA A 61 -3.15 0.15 7.68
CA ALA A 61 -2.32 0.30 8.86
C ALA A 61 -1.93 1.76 9.13
N ARG A 62 -1.69 2.54 8.06
CA ARG A 62 -1.38 3.98 8.14
C ARG A 62 -2.01 4.76 6.98
N GLY A 63 -2.28 6.03 7.23
CA GLY A 63 -2.92 6.93 6.27
C GLY A 63 -4.37 7.25 6.64
N PRO A 64 -5.09 7.98 5.77
CA PRO A 64 -6.53 8.17 5.91
C PRO A 64 -7.23 6.81 5.96
N GLN A 65 -8.36 6.74 6.65
CA GLN A 65 -9.14 5.50 6.77
C GLN A 65 -8.37 4.36 7.47
N LYS A 66 -7.40 4.67 8.34
CA LYS A 66 -6.73 3.68 9.21
C LYS A 66 -7.77 2.79 9.90
N GLY A 67 -7.55 1.49 9.87
CA GLY A 67 -8.45 0.48 10.44
C GLY A 67 -9.45 -0.10 9.44
N SER A 68 -9.66 0.54 8.28
CA SER A 68 -10.50 0.01 7.20
C SER A 68 -9.95 -1.30 6.65
N ARG A 69 -10.89 -2.18 6.30
CA ARG A 69 -10.66 -3.57 5.91
C ARG A 69 -11.33 -3.86 4.59
N PHE A 70 -10.60 -4.47 3.68
CA PHE A 70 -11.12 -4.82 2.36
C PHE A 70 -10.81 -6.27 2.05
N LEU A 71 -11.86 -7.08 1.90
CA LEU A 71 -11.74 -8.46 1.45
C LEU A 71 -11.32 -8.49 -0.02
N ILE A 72 -10.43 -9.41 -0.36
CA ILE A 72 -9.99 -9.68 -1.73
C ILE A 72 -10.85 -10.82 -2.25
N THR A 73 -11.59 -10.56 -3.31
CA THR A 73 -12.44 -11.55 -3.98
C THR A 73 -11.63 -12.46 -4.90
N ALA A 74 -12.26 -13.51 -5.43
CA ALA A 74 -11.62 -14.44 -6.37
C ALA A 74 -11.10 -13.76 -7.65
N ASP A 75 -11.81 -12.73 -8.13
CA ASP A 75 -11.44 -11.95 -9.32
C ASP A 75 -10.33 -10.91 -9.06
N GLY A 76 -9.90 -10.80 -7.80
CA GLY A 76 -8.99 -9.76 -7.34
C GLY A 76 -9.68 -8.44 -7.03
N VAL A 77 -8.88 -7.44 -6.67
CA VAL A 77 -9.36 -6.13 -6.23
C VAL A 77 -8.54 -5.02 -6.88
N SER A 78 -9.22 -3.99 -7.38
CA SER A 78 -8.59 -2.78 -7.92
C SER A 78 -8.43 -1.72 -6.83
N ILE A 79 -7.31 -1.00 -6.87
CA ILE A 79 -6.95 0.04 -5.91
C ILE A 79 -6.64 1.33 -6.68
N GLY A 80 -7.28 2.43 -6.28
CA GLY A 80 -7.04 3.71 -6.94
C GLY A 80 -7.95 4.84 -6.48
N ARG A 81 -7.72 6.02 -7.04
CA ARG A 81 -8.52 7.24 -6.82
C ARG A 81 -9.75 7.30 -7.73
N SER A 82 -9.98 6.32 -8.61
CA SER A 82 -11.26 6.26 -9.34
C SER A 82 -12.34 5.72 -8.42
N THR A 83 -13.54 6.30 -8.46
CA THR A 83 -14.73 5.74 -7.78
C THR A 83 -15.12 4.37 -8.30
N GLU A 84 -14.59 3.96 -9.45
CA GLU A 84 -14.75 2.62 -10.03
C GLU A 84 -13.78 1.59 -9.42
N SER A 85 -12.79 2.04 -8.63
CA SER A 85 -11.88 1.13 -7.93
C SER A 85 -12.60 0.49 -6.75
N ALA A 86 -12.45 -0.82 -6.58
CA ALA A 86 -13.06 -1.54 -5.46
C ALA A 86 -12.52 -1.04 -4.11
N ILE A 87 -11.23 -0.70 -4.05
CA ILE A 87 -10.62 0.06 -2.95
C ILE A 87 -10.41 1.49 -3.45
N PHE A 88 -11.39 2.34 -3.16
CA PHE A 88 -11.35 3.76 -3.48
C PHE A 88 -10.52 4.54 -2.45
N LEU A 89 -9.49 5.23 -2.92
CA LEU A 89 -8.59 6.05 -2.12
C LEU A 89 -8.68 7.51 -2.59
N ASP A 90 -9.34 8.35 -1.81
CA ASP A 90 -9.49 9.77 -2.13
C ASP A 90 -8.23 10.57 -1.76
N ASP A 91 -7.20 10.47 -2.60
CA ASP A 91 -5.98 11.24 -2.42
C ASP A 91 -5.23 11.52 -3.73
N VAL A 92 -4.74 12.74 -3.88
CA VAL A 92 -4.03 13.20 -5.08
C VAL A 92 -2.74 12.43 -5.38
N THR A 93 -2.11 11.81 -4.38
CA THR A 93 -0.91 10.97 -4.57
C THR A 93 -1.25 9.57 -5.13
N VAL A 94 -2.53 9.26 -5.33
CA VAL A 94 -2.98 7.98 -5.88
C VAL A 94 -3.52 8.17 -7.31
N SER A 95 -2.97 7.43 -8.27
CA SER A 95 -3.52 7.33 -9.62
C SER A 95 -4.96 6.82 -9.65
N ARG A 96 -5.72 7.17 -10.70
CA ARG A 96 -7.12 6.71 -10.86
C ARG A 96 -7.23 5.17 -10.89
N SER A 97 -6.37 4.53 -11.67
CA SER A 97 -6.08 3.10 -11.60
C SER A 97 -4.63 3.00 -11.15
N HIS A 98 -4.40 2.66 -9.88
CA HIS A 98 -3.05 2.69 -9.30
C HIS A 98 -2.44 1.31 -9.28
N ALA A 99 -3.13 0.36 -8.66
CA ALA A 99 -2.67 -1.00 -8.52
C ALA A 99 -3.84 -1.96 -8.53
N GLN A 100 -3.52 -3.24 -8.66
CA GLN A 100 -4.47 -4.34 -8.55
C GLN A 100 -3.82 -5.47 -7.78
N ILE A 101 -4.60 -6.12 -6.91
CA ILE A 101 -4.23 -7.42 -6.37
C ILE A 101 -5.03 -8.46 -7.13
N LYS A 102 -4.35 -9.38 -7.80
CA LYS A 102 -4.93 -10.53 -8.51
C LYS A 102 -4.67 -11.81 -7.74
N ARG A 103 -5.58 -12.77 -7.86
CA ARG A 103 -5.31 -14.17 -7.49
C ARG A 103 -4.84 -14.92 -8.73
N GLU A 104 -3.73 -15.64 -8.62
CA GLU A 104 -3.25 -16.54 -9.66
C GLU A 104 -3.88 -17.94 -9.50
N GLU A 105 -3.87 -18.74 -10.57
CA GLU A 105 -4.41 -20.11 -10.58
C GLU A 105 -3.73 -21.02 -9.53
N SER A 106 -2.49 -20.71 -9.17
CA SER A 106 -1.73 -21.37 -8.10
C SER A 106 -2.32 -21.15 -6.70
N GLY A 107 -3.24 -20.18 -6.56
CA GLY A 107 -3.80 -19.72 -5.28
C GLY A 107 -3.02 -18.56 -4.64
N SER A 108 -1.87 -18.18 -5.19
CA SER A 108 -1.08 -17.04 -4.73
C SER A 108 -1.75 -15.71 -5.09
N PHE A 109 -1.54 -14.69 -4.25
CA PHE A 109 -1.95 -13.33 -4.55
C PHE A 109 -0.78 -12.53 -5.09
N VAL A 110 -1.02 -11.68 -6.09
CA VAL A 110 0.00 -10.89 -6.76
C VAL A 110 -0.45 -9.44 -6.82
N LEU A 111 0.43 -8.55 -6.36
CA LEU A 111 0.30 -7.12 -6.52
C LEU A 111 0.86 -6.69 -7.87
N ILE A 112 0.10 -5.88 -8.60
CA ILE A 112 0.46 -5.36 -9.92
C ILE A 112 0.24 -3.84 -9.90
N ASP A 113 1.28 -3.07 -10.20
CA ASP A 113 1.18 -1.64 -10.44
C ASP A 113 0.66 -1.37 -11.86
N ASN A 114 -0.30 -0.45 -11.99
CA ASN A 114 -0.91 -0.09 -13.28
C ASN A 114 -0.26 1.17 -13.86
N SER A 115 1.07 1.22 -13.87
CA SER A 115 1.86 2.38 -14.29
C SER A 115 1.46 3.65 -13.55
N SER A 116 1.39 3.54 -12.23
CA SER A 116 1.01 4.65 -11.37
C SER A 116 2.07 5.77 -11.38
N LEU A 117 1.66 7.01 -11.11
CA LEU A 117 2.56 8.16 -11.18
C LEU A 117 3.63 8.13 -10.07
N ASN A 118 3.24 7.69 -8.88
CA ASN A 118 4.12 7.67 -7.71
C ASN A 118 4.70 6.28 -7.42
N GLY A 119 4.35 5.27 -8.21
CA GLY A 119 4.74 3.89 -8.00
C GLY A 119 4.00 3.20 -6.85
N THR A 120 4.05 1.87 -6.87
CA THR A 120 3.61 0.99 -5.79
C THR A 120 4.83 0.40 -5.09
N TYR A 121 4.80 0.37 -3.76
CA TYR A 121 5.90 -0.17 -2.95
C TYR A 121 5.43 -1.36 -2.12
N LEU A 122 6.28 -2.37 -2.01
CA LEU A 122 6.10 -3.53 -1.16
C LEU A 122 7.28 -3.59 -0.18
N ASN A 123 7.02 -3.53 1.12
CA ASN A 123 8.06 -3.51 2.17
C ASN A 123 9.15 -2.44 1.89
N ASN A 124 8.72 -1.23 1.49
CA ASN A 124 9.56 -0.09 1.10
C ASN A 124 10.39 -0.26 -0.19
N ILE A 125 10.13 -1.29 -0.99
CA ILE A 125 10.79 -1.54 -2.27
C ILE A 125 9.79 -1.29 -3.39
N SER A 126 10.14 -0.48 -4.40
CA SER A 126 9.28 -0.24 -5.57
C SER A 126 9.11 -1.53 -6.37
N VAL A 127 7.87 -1.88 -6.73
CA VAL A 127 7.56 -3.09 -7.48
C VAL A 127 6.55 -2.81 -8.58
N GLU A 128 6.75 -3.44 -9.74
CA GLU A 128 5.76 -3.44 -10.83
C GLU A 128 4.82 -4.65 -10.71
N LYS A 129 5.37 -5.81 -10.37
CA LYS A 129 4.64 -7.05 -10.12
C LYS A 129 5.36 -7.86 -9.04
N ASN A 130 4.66 -8.28 -7.98
CA ASN A 130 5.25 -9.12 -6.94
C ASN A 130 4.21 -10.02 -6.27
N VAL A 131 4.61 -11.22 -5.88
CA VAL A 131 3.79 -12.16 -5.11
C VAL A 131 3.69 -11.67 -3.68
N LEU A 132 2.47 -11.53 -3.17
CA LEU A 132 2.19 -11.11 -1.81
C LEU A 132 2.26 -12.29 -0.84
N LYS A 133 2.87 -12.04 0.31
CA LYS A 133 2.90 -12.92 1.47
C LYS A 133 2.15 -12.27 2.62
N SER A 134 1.50 -13.10 3.44
CA SER A 134 0.80 -12.62 4.63
C SER A 134 1.76 -11.84 5.54
N GLY A 135 1.35 -10.65 5.97
CA GLY A 135 2.15 -9.70 6.73
C GLY A 135 2.88 -8.65 5.88
N ASP A 136 2.89 -8.76 4.55
CA ASP A 136 3.53 -7.77 3.69
C ASP A 136 2.87 -6.39 3.81
N GLU A 137 3.71 -5.35 3.82
CA GLU A 137 3.27 -3.97 3.81
C GLU A 137 3.25 -3.42 2.39
N ILE A 138 2.06 -3.03 1.90
CA ILE A 138 1.89 -2.39 0.61
C ILE A 138 1.73 -0.88 0.84
N GLN A 139 2.52 -0.07 0.16
CA GLN A 139 2.39 1.38 0.18
C GLN A 139 1.94 1.91 -1.18
N ILE A 140 0.88 2.71 -1.16
CA ILE A 140 0.28 3.40 -2.31
C ILE A 140 0.05 4.85 -1.90
N GLY A 141 0.84 5.77 -2.45
CA GLY A 141 0.85 7.17 -2.02
C GLY A 141 1.14 7.30 -0.53
N LYS A 142 0.19 7.88 0.23
CA LYS A 142 0.26 8.02 1.70
C LYS A 142 -0.42 6.89 2.48
N PHE A 143 -0.98 5.90 1.80
CA PHE A 143 -1.67 4.76 2.42
C PHE A 143 -0.71 3.59 2.57
N HIS A 144 -0.73 2.97 3.75
CA HIS A 144 -0.01 1.74 4.04
C HIS A 144 -1.01 0.67 4.40
N PHE A 145 -1.03 -0.39 3.61
CA PHE A 145 -1.85 -1.57 3.81
C PHE A 145 -1.00 -2.69 4.37
N VAL A 146 -1.57 -3.53 5.22
CA VAL A 146 -1.03 -4.83 5.55
C VAL A 146 -1.86 -5.89 4.85
N PHE A 147 -1.21 -6.75 4.09
CA PHE A 147 -1.83 -7.89 3.44
C PHE A 147 -1.95 -9.05 4.43
N ILE A 148 -3.13 -9.66 4.50
CA ILE A 148 -3.43 -10.83 5.31
C ILE A 148 -4.04 -11.87 4.39
N GLY A 149 -3.36 -12.99 4.20
CA GLY A 149 -3.85 -14.12 3.42
C GLY A 149 -3.37 -15.44 3.99
N SER A 150 -3.91 -16.54 3.49
CA SER A 150 -3.42 -17.86 3.82
C SER A 150 -2.02 -18.06 3.21
N THR A 151 -1.04 -18.31 4.06
CA THR A 151 0.28 -18.82 3.67
C THR A 151 0.12 -20.28 3.26
N LYS A 152 0.15 -20.57 1.96
CA LYS A 152 0.30 -21.96 1.48
C LYS A 152 1.77 -22.28 1.26
#